data_AF-A0A343TM72-F1
#
_entry.id   AF-A0A343TM72-F1
#
_cell.length_a   1.000
_cell.length_b   1.000
_cell.length_c   1.000
_cell.angle_alpha   90.00
_cell.angle_beta   90.00
_cell.angle_gamma   90.00
#
_symmetry.space_group_name_H-M   'P 1'
#
loop_
_entity.id
_entity.type
_entity.pdbx_description
1 polymer ?
#
loop_
_entity_poly.entity_id
_entity_poly.type
_entity_poly.pdbx_seq_one_letter_code
_entity_poly.pdbx_strand_id
1 'polypeptide(L)'
;MSNRLQRINTYTVEPITERYRQCLFDWLAAHAPLWNQFIYRRRQQYFAENGDVWDAEYTDLYDEYAPVLGKATCQQLARKNSEAWRSHFSLLETYHDASDTRVTEKPAPPGYWGTREDGYQLHGLVRNDLYTFDWEETTSTLAFGVGTVLEDRYDFEHNERLTLEVRGNPNYTVHSVKGLNVPPRSRSYPNRDAESWALQAPVRLSNESTFQA
;
A
#
# COMPACT_ATOMS: atom_id res chain seq x y z
N MET A 1 5.29 -16.70 -27.90
CA MET A 1 5.32 -15.46 -27.08
C MET A 1 4.74 -15.81 -25.72
N SER A 2 5.54 -15.74 -24.66
CA SER A 2 5.07 -16.13 -23.32
C SER A 2 4.11 -15.06 -22.80
N ASN A 3 2.81 -15.35 -22.81
CA ASN A 3 1.78 -14.48 -22.24
C ASN A 3 1.82 -14.62 -20.72
N ARG A 4 2.82 -14.00 -20.09
CA ARG A 4 2.89 -13.90 -18.63
C ARG A 4 1.83 -12.88 -18.22
N LEU A 5 0.66 -13.35 -17.81
CA LEU A 5 -0.38 -12.52 -17.20
C LEU A 5 0.30 -11.61 -16.16
N GLN A 6 0.29 -10.30 -16.40
CA GLN A 6 0.71 -9.33 -15.40
C GLN A 6 -0.25 -9.48 -14.22
N ARG A 7 0.27 -9.90 -13.06
CA ARG A 7 -0.51 -10.11 -11.83
C ARG A 7 -0.96 -8.82 -11.15
N ILE A 8 -0.61 -7.67 -11.74
CA ILE A 8 -0.87 -6.34 -11.20
C ILE A 8 -1.76 -5.62 -12.20
N ASN A 9 -2.87 -5.06 -11.70
CA ASN A 9 -3.71 -4.14 -12.44
C ASN A 9 -3.38 -2.73 -11.96
N THR A 10 -3.26 -1.81 -12.91
CA THR A 10 -3.12 -0.38 -12.63
C THR A 10 -4.40 0.29 -13.08
N TYR A 11 -4.94 1.14 -12.22
CA TYR A 11 -6.14 1.91 -12.50
C TYR A 11 -5.88 3.38 -12.18
N THR A 12 -6.51 4.25 -12.95
CA THR A 12 -6.67 5.64 -12.60
C THR A 12 -7.88 5.75 -11.69
N VAL A 13 -7.78 6.59 -10.66
CA VAL A 13 -8.87 6.79 -9.70
C VAL A 13 -9.16 8.28 -9.54
N GLU A 14 -10.43 8.62 -9.34
CA GLU A 14 -10.85 9.99 -9.07
C GLU A 14 -11.84 10.02 -7.89
N PRO A 15 -11.64 10.89 -6.89
CA PRO A 15 -12.62 11.07 -5.82
C PRO A 15 -13.97 11.54 -6.38
N ILE A 16 -15.05 10.88 -5.97
CA ILE A 16 -16.40 11.20 -6.50
C ILE A 16 -16.95 12.55 -6.00
N THR A 17 -16.32 13.15 -4.99
CA THR A 17 -16.64 14.48 -4.46
C THR A 17 -15.39 15.28 -4.13
N GLU A 18 -15.51 16.61 -4.05
CA GLU A 18 -14.44 17.48 -3.54
C GLU A 18 -14.07 17.17 -2.09
N ARG A 19 -15.06 16.83 -1.26
CA ARG A 19 -14.84 16.39 0.12
C ARG A 19 -13.93 15.17 0.19
N TYR A 20 -14.19 14.16 -0.64
CA TYR A 20 -13.32 12.97 -0.72
C TYR A 20 -11.97 13.28 -1.35
N ARG A 21 -11.86 14.26 -2.24
CA ARG A 21 -10.57 14.69 -2.79
C ARG A 21 -9.66 15.24 -1.70
N GLN A 22 -10.19 16.13 -0.87
CA GLN A 22 -9.44 16.70 0.26
C GLN A 22 -9.11 15.62 1.30
N CYS A 23 -10.08 14.78 1.66
CA CYS A 23 -9.84 13.67 2.60
C CYS A 23 -8.81 12.66 2.07
N LEU A 24 -8.84 12.33 0.78
CA LEU A 24 -7.85 11.45 0.16
C LEU A 24 -6.47 12.07 0.20
N PHE A 25 -6.34 13.37 -0.08
CA PHE A 25 -5.06 14.07 -0.02
C PHE A 25 -4.47 14.02 1.39
N ASP A 26 -5.23 14.37 2.42
CA ASP A 26 -4.78 14.31 3.82
C ASP A 26 -4.38 12.89 4.22
N TRP A 27 -5.17 11.89 3.82
CA TRP A 27 -4.87 10.48 4.06
C TRP A 27 -3.58 10.04 3.37
N LEU A 28 -3.37 10.40 2.10
CA LEU A 28 -2.14 10.09 1.36
C LEU A 28 -0.92 10.84 1.93
N ALA A 29 -1.10 12.10 2.34
CA ALA A 29 -0.03 12.93 2.89
C ALA A 29 0.52 12.37 4.21
N ALA A 30 -0.29 11.64 4.98
CA ALA A 30 0.14 10.98 6.21
C ALA A 30 0.93 9.68 6.00
N HIS A 31 0.90 9.07 4.81
CA HIS A 31 1.62 7.81 4.54
C HIS A 31 3.14 7.97 4.50
N ALA A 32 3.62 8.97 3.74
CA ALA A 32 5.04 9.17 3.54
C ALA A 32 5.79 9.48 4.85
N PRO A 33 5.29 10.36 5.74
CA PRO A 33 5.86 10.57 7.06
C PRO A 33 5.92 9.28 7.90
N LEU A 34 4.84 8.49 7.96
CA LEU A 34 4.84 7.23 8.71
C LEU A 34 5.86 6.23 8.16
N TRP A 35 5.91 6.04 6.83
CA TRP A 35 6.95 5.22 6.19
C TRP A 35 8.35 5.71 6.55
N ASN A 36 8.59 7.02 6.46
CA ASN A 36 9.88 7.61 6.74
C ASN A 36 10.32 7.43 8.19
N GLN A 37 9.38 7.50 9.15
CA GLN A 37 9.66 7.24 10.55
C GLN A 37 10.06 5.77 10.79
N PHE A 38 9.36 4.80 10.18
CA PHE A 38 9.78 3.39 10.24
C PHE A 38 11.19 3.19 9.65
N ILE A 39 11.46 3.78 8.48
CA ILE A 39 12.78 3.71 7.84
C ILE A 39 13.85 4.34 8.72
N TYR A 40 13.60 5.54 9.26
CA TYR A 40 14.55 6.25 10.10
C TYR A 40 14.97 5.39 11.29
N ARG A 41 14.00 4.87 12.05
CA ARG A 41 14.28 4.07 13.26
C ARG A 41 15.04 2.79 12.93
N ARG A 42 14.67 2.09 11.86
CA ARG A 42 15.40 0.89 11.43
C ARG A 42 16.79 1.19 10.90
N ARG A 43 16.99 2.31 10.22
CA ARG A 43 18.32 2.72 9.77
C ARG A 43 19.23 3.08 10.95
N GLN A 44 18.69 3.69 12.02
CA GLN A 44 19.46 3.91 13.25
C GLN A 44 20.00 2.59 13.81
N GLN A 45 19.15 1.54 13.86
CA GLN A 45 19.60 0.21 14.29
C GLN A 45 20.58 -0.42 13.29
N TYR A 46 20.30 -0.35 12.00
CA TYR A 46 21.13 -0.95 10.95
C TYR A 46 22.57 -0.41 10.92
N PHE A 47 22.76 0.86 11.29
CA PHE A 47 24.09 1.49 11.31
C PHE A 47 24.73 1.53 12.72
N ALA A 48 24.03 1.04 13.75
CA ALA A 48 24.60 0.90 15.08
C ALA A 48 25.49 -0.36 15.15
N GLU A 49 26.55 -0.32 15.96
CA GLU A 49 27.53 -1.41 16.09
C GLU A 49 26.90 -2.76 16.48
N ASN A 50 25.87 -2.74 17.33
CA ASN A 50 25.16 -3.93 17.81
C ASN A 50 23.64 -3.80 17.62
N GLY A 51 23.19 -3.04 16.62
CA GLY A 51 21.76 -2.81 16.39
C GLY A 51 21.10 -3.90 15.56
N ASP A 52 19.84 -4.22 15.88
CA ASP A 52 18.97 -5.05 15.06
C ASP A 52 17.80 -4.20 14.54
N VAL A 53 17.58 -4.20 13.22
CA VAL A 53 16.46 -3.49 12.59
C VAL A 53 15.10 -4.01 13.04
N TRP A 54 15.03 -5.23 13.57
CA TRP A 54 13.81 -5.81 14.10
C TRP A 54 13.49 -5.31 15.51
N ASP A 55 14.48 -4.80 16.25
CA ASP A 55 14.32 -4.19 17.58
C ASP A 55 13.92 -2.70 17.52
N ALA A 56 13.72 -2.16 16.32
CA ALA A 56 13.24 -0.78 16.17
C ALA A 56 11.81 -0.64 16.71
N GLU A 57 11.66 0.05 17.84
CA GLU A 57 10.37 0.38 18.43
C GLU A 57 9.56 1.34 17.55
N TYR A 58 8.27 1.09 17.40
CA TYR A 58 7.37 1.93 16.60
C TYR A 58 5.93 2.01 17.11
N THR A 59 5.68 1.54 18.33
CA THR A 59 4.33 1.49 18.90
C THR A 59 3.71 2.87 19.05
N ASP A 60 4.50 3.86 19.46
CA ASP A 60 4.09 5.28 19.54
C ASP A 60 3.66 5.86 18.18
N LEU A 61 4.24 5.38 17.07
CA LEU A 61 3.79 5.80 15.73
C LEU A 61 2.35 5.33 15.43
N TYR A 62 1.88 4.26 16.07
CA TYR A 62 0.48 3.85 15.90
C TYR A 62 -0.46 4.84 16.57
N ASP A 63 -0.12 5.30 17.77
CA ASP A 63 -0.96 6.25 18.51
C ASP A 63 -1.05 7.59 17.76
N GLU A 64 0.03 8.00 17.11
CA GLU A 64 0.08 9.23 16.30
C GLU A 64 -0.68 9.10 14.97
N TYR A 65 -0.51 8.00 14.23
CA TYR A 65 -1.00 7.89 12.85
C TYR A 65 -2.29 7.10 12.68
N ALA A 66 -2.63 6.18 13.60
CA ALA A 66 -3.87 5.41 13.49
C ALA A 66 -5.14 6.28 13.52
N PRO A 67 -5.22 7.39 14.28
CA PRO A 67 -6.36 8.30 14.21
C PRO A 67 -6.56 8.93 12.83
N VAL A 68 -5.52 9.06 12.00
CA VAL A 68 -5.60 9.63 10.64
C VAL A 68 -5.77 8.55 9.58
N LEU A 69 -4.94 7.52 9.62
CA LEU A 69 -4.84 6.49 8.57
C LEU A 69 -5.75 5.29 8.80
N GLY A 70 -6.14 5.04 10.05
CA GLY A 70 -6.70 3.78 10.52
C GLY A 70 -5.62 2.77 10.93
N LYS A 71 -5.91 1.99 11.99
CA LYS A 71 -4.98 1.00 12.55
C LYS A 71 -4.49 -0.01 11.52
N ALA A 72 -5.38 -0.50 10.66
CA ALA A 72 -5.03 -1.52 9.69
C ALA A 72 -4.09 -1.01 8.58
N THR A 73 -4.23 0.24 8.16
CA THR A 73 -3.33 0.93 7.24
C THR A 73 -1.93 1.04 7.85
N CYS A 74 -1.84 1.45 9.12
CA CYS A 74 -0.57 1.51 9.85
C CYS A 74 0.11 0.13 9.92
N GLN A 75 -0.65 -0.92 10.21
CA GLN A 75 -0.17 -2.30 10.18
C GLN A 75 0.35 -2.71 8.81
N GLN A 76 -0.36 -2.32 7.74
CA GLN A 76 0.04 -2.64 6.38
C GLN A 76 1.34 -1.94 5.98
N LEU A 77 1.52 -0.68 6.37
CA LEU A 77 2.78 0.06 6.19
C LEU A 77 3.94 -0.60 6.95
N ALA A 78 3.75 -0.96 8.22
CA ALA A 78 4.78 -1.66 9.00
C ALA A 78 5.16 -3.02 8.38
N ARG A 79 4.18 -3.76 7.84
CA ARG A 79 4.41 -5.02 7.11
C ARG A 79 5.22 -4.79 5.84
N LYS A 80 4.82 -3.84 4.98
CA LYS A 80 5.56 -3.51 3.75
C LYS A 80 6.96 -2.99 4.02
N ASN A 81 7.13 -2.21 5.09
CA ASN A 81 8.45 -1.80 5.54
C ASN A 81 9.32 -3.02 5.92
N SER A 82 8.75 -3.98 6.65
CA SER A 82 9.44 -5.23 7.00
C SER A 82 9.76 -6.11 5.79
N GLU A 83 8.87 -6.17 4.80
CA GLU A 83 9.16 -6.83 3.52
C GLU A 83 10.33 -6.17 2.78
N ALA A 84 10.40 -4.83 2.76
CA ALA A 84 11.50 -4.09 2.13
C ALA A 84 12.86 -4.41 2.79
N TRP A 85 12.89 -4.49 4.13
CA TRP A 85 14.10 -4.88 4.86
C TRP A 85 14.50 -6.34 4.61
N ARG A 86 13.54 -7.28 4.59
CA ARG A 86 13.83 -8.68 4.21
C ARG A 86 14.39 -8.79 2.80
N SER A 87 13.82 -8.03 1.86
CA SER A 87 14.33 -7.99 0.48
C SER A 87 15.75 -7.44 0.41
N HIS A 88 16.04 -6.38 1.18
CA HIS A 88 17.40 -5.82 1.28
C HIS A 88 18.41 -6.86 1.78
N PHE A 89 18.10 -7.59 2.84
CA PHE A 89 18.98 -8.65 3.36
C PHE A 89 19.16 -9.80 2.38
N SER A 90 18.10 -10.23 1.67
CA SER A 90 18.21 -11.26 0.64
C SER A 90 19.12 -10.83 -0.53
N LEU A 91 19.03 -9.55 -0.94
CA LEU A 91 19.94 -8.99 -1.94
C LEU A 91 21.37 -8.88 -1.42
N LEU A 92 21.57 -8.53 -0.14
CA LEU A 92 22.90 -8.49 0.48
C LEU A 92 23.53 -9.88 0.56
N GLU A 93 22.76 -10.90 0.91
CA GLU A 93 23.22 -12.30 0.92
C GLU A 93 23.69 -12.72 -0.48
N THR A 94 22.90 -12.39 -1.51
CA THR A 94 23.27 -12.65 -2.91
C THR A 94 24.54 -11.89 -3.31
N TYR A 95 24.68 -10.62 -2.90
CA TYR A 95 25.88 -9.81 -3.17
C TYR A 95 27.15 -10.39 -2.50
N HIS A 96 27.01 -11.03 -1.34
CA HIS A 96 28.12 -11.65 -0.62
C HIS A 96 28.47 -13.05 -1.12
N ASP A 97 27.60 -13.68 -1.91
CA ASP A 97 27.88 -14.95 -2.58
C ASP A 97 28.69 -14.71 -3.87
N ALA A 98 30.00 -14.97 -3.82
CA ALA A 98 30.89 -14.81 -4.96
C ALA A 98 30.57 -15.72 -6.16
N SER A 99 29.73 -16.75 -5.99
CA SER A 99 29.27 -17.63 -7.06
C SER A 99 28.00 -17.13 -7.76
N ASP A 100 27.28 -16.17 -7.17
CA ASP A 100 26.03 -15.62 -7.69
C ASP A 100 26.23 -14.21 -8.28
N THR A 101 26.24 -14.11 -9.61
CA THR A 101 26.50 -12.85 -10.32
C THR A 101 25.26 -12.01 -10.56
N ARG A 102 24.10 -12.36 -9.96
CA ARG A 102 22.86 -11.61 -10.15
C ARG A 102 22.88 -10.23 -9.48
N VAL A 103 23.68 -10.05 -8.42
CA VAL A 103 23.83 -8.78 -7.70
C VAL A 103 25.31 -8.44 -7.60
N THR A 104 25.79 -7.57 -8.50
CA THR A 104 27.20 -7.19 -8.58
C THR A 104 27.54 -5.93 -7.76
N GLU A 105 26.54 -5.12 -7.44
CA GLU A 105 26.68 -3.89 -6.67
C GLU A 105 26.07 -4.05 -5.29
N LYS A 106 26.68 -3.43 -4.28
CA LYS A 106 26.18 -3.51 -2.90
C LYS A 106 24.79 -2.86 -2.82
N PRO A 107 23.74 -3.60 -2.42
CA PRO A 107 22.41 -3.04 -2.24
C PRO A 107 22.38 -1.92 -1.21
N ALA A 108 21.66 -0.84 -1.53
CA ALA A 108 21.37 0.24 -0.58
C ALA A 108 20.22 -0.17 0.35
N PRO A 109 20.25 0.22 1.64
CA PRO A 109 19.14 -0.05 2.55
C PRO A 109 17.85 0.66 2.08
N PRO A 110 16.68 0.21 2.55
CA PRO A 110 15.40 0.81 2.20
C PRO A 110 15.38 2.35 2.38
N GLY A 111 14.85 3.03 1.36
CA GLY A 111 14.84 4.50 1.27
C GLY A 111 13.56 5.17 1.79
N TYR A 112 13.62 6.50 1.89
CA TYR A 112 12.51 7.36 2.26
C TYR A 112 11.55 7.59 1.07
N TRP A 113 10.27 7.86 1.34
CA TRP A 113 9.28 8.24 0.34
C TRP A 113 9.25 9.76 0.19
N GLY A 114 10.31 10.31 -0.41
CA GLY A 114 10.49 11.75 -0.58
C GLY A 114 10.86 12.45 0.73
N THR A 115 11.14 13.74 0.61
CA THR A 115 11.59 14.61 1.71
C THR A 115 10.84 15.93 1.66
N ARG A 116 11.00 16.77 2.69
CA ARG A 116 10.44 18.13 2.66
C ARG A 116 11.04 18.99 1.56
N GLU A 117 12.28 18.73 1.16
CA GLU A 117 13.01 19.47 0.13
C GLU A 117 12.65 19.00 -1.29
N ASP A 118 12.56 17.68 -1.48
CA ASP A 118 12.29 17.06 -2.79
C ASP A 118 10.78 16.88 -3.07
N GLY A 119 9.94 17.14 -2.06
CA GLY A 119 8.53 16.80 -2.04
C GLY A 119 8.29 15.35 -1.63
N TYR A 120 7.11 15.11 -1.04
CA TYR A 120 6.65 13.75 -0.73
C TYR A 120 5.95 13.15 -1.94
N GLN A 121 6.29 11.90 -2.25
CA GLN A 121 5.48 11.12 -3.18
C GLN A 121 4.25 10.60 -2.44
N LEU A 122 3.06 10.94 -2.94
CA LEU A 122 1.81 10.46 -2.38
C LEU A 122 1.62 8.98 -2.73
N HIS A 123 1.89 8.11 -1.76
CA HIS A 123 1.65 6.67 -1.86
C HIS A 123 0.59 6.25 -0.85
N GLY A 124 -0.47 5.58 -1.30
CA GLY A 124 -1.49 5.01 -0.43
C GLY A 124 -1.40 3.48 -0.39
N LEU A 125 -1.57 2.89 0.79
CA LEU A 125 -1.69 1.43 0.95
C LEU A 125 -2.98 1.07 1.65
N VAL A 126 -3.90 0.45 0.92
CA VAL A 126 -5.14 -0.09 1.50
C VAL A 126 -5.04 -1.61 1.59
N ARG A 127 -5.43 -2.19 2.73
CA ARG A 127 -5.45 -3.64 2.93
C ARG A 127 -6.57 -4.27 2.06
N ASN A 128 -6.31 -5.44 1.49
CA ASN A 128 -7.18 -6.04 0.46
C ASN A 128 -8.57 -6.47 0.95
N ASP A 129 -8.73 -6.69 2.24
CA ASP A 129 -9.99 -7.00 2.93
C ASP A 129 -10.68 -5.75 3.50
N LEU A 130 -10.07 -4.58 3.35
CA LEU A 130 -10.59 -3.30 3.87
C LEU A 130 -10.96 -2.30 2.77
N TYR A 131 -11.09 -2.78 1.54
CA TYR A 131 -11.75 -2.06 0.47
C TYR A 131 -12.89 -2.86 -0.13
N THR A 132 -13.88 -2.15 -0.65
CA THR A 132 -14.86 -2.69 -1.58
C THR A 132 -14.49 -2.19 -2.97
N PHE A 133 -14.41 -3.09 -3.94
CA PHE A 133 -14.16 -2.76 -5.33
C PHE A 133 -15.33 -3.28 -6.15
N ASP A 134 -16.09 -2.35 -6.72
CA ASP A 134 -17.24 -2.64 -7.56
C ASP A 134 -16.86 -2.41 -9.02
N TRP A 135 -17.09 -3.42 -9.86
CA TRP A 135 -16.73 -3.37 -11.27
C TRP A 135 -17.99 -3.51 -12.12
N GLU A 136 -18.38 -2.41 -12.75
CA GLU A 136 -19.57 -2.33 -13.61
C GLU A 136 -19.21 -1.81 -15.00
N GLU A 137 -20.08 -2.10 -15.98
CA GLU A 137 -19.90 -1.70 -17.38
C GLU A 137 -19.81 -0.17 -17.56
N THR A 138 -20.46 0.59 -16.69
CA THR A 138 -20.57 2.05 -16.78
C THR A 138 -19.72 2.80 -15.75
N THR A 139 -19.74 2.37 -14.49
CA THR A 139 -19.02 3.07 -13.40
C THR A 139 -18.46 2.06 -12.41
N SER A 140 -17.13 1.93 -12.37
CA SER A 140 -16.45 1.11 -11.36
C SER A 140 -16.02 1.97 -10.17
N THR A 141 -16.05 1.44 -8.95
CA THR A 141 -15.70 2.19 -7.73
C THR A 141 -14.78 1.42 -6.79
N LEU A 142 -13.99 2.17 -6.01
CA LEU A 142 -13.15 1.69 -4.92
C LEU A 142 -13.51 2.48 -3.66
N ALA A 143 -13.91 1.79 -2.60
CA ALA A 143 -14.30 2.42 -1.33
C ALA A 143 -13.55 1.83 -0.14
N PHE A 144 -13.01 2.68 0.74
CA PHE A 144 -12.32 2.27 1.96
C PHE A 144 -12.53 3.24 3.12
N GLY A 145 -12.32 2.75 4.35
CA GLY A 145 -12.42 3.58 5.56
C GLY A 145 -11.13 4.35 5.85
N VAL A 146 -11.24 5.46 6.58
CA VAL A 146 -10.11 6.28 7.02
C VAL A 146 -10.04 6.27 8.56
N GLY A 147 -9.06 6.96 9.15
CA GLY A 147 -8.99 7.10 10.62
C GLY A 147 -10.04 8.08 11.15
N THR A 148 -10.38 7.94 12.43
CA THR A 148 -11.45 8.70 13.10
C THR A 148 -11.27 10.22 13.02
N VAL A 149 -10.04 10.74 13.02
CA VAL A 149 -9.76 12.17 12.87
C VAL A 149 -10.19 12.69 11.50
N LEU A 150 -10.01 11.88 10.44
CA LEU A 150 -10.49 12.25 9.11
C LEU A 150 -11.99 12.05 8.98
N GLU A 151 -12.55 11.00 9.60
CA GLU A 151 -14.00 10.81 9.67
C GLU A 151 -14.67 12.04 10.30
N ASP A 152 -14.19 12.49 11.47
CA ASP A 152 -14.71 13.67 12.16
C ASP A 152 -14.49 14.97 11.36
N ARG A 153 -13.27 15.17 10.82
CA ARG A 153 -12.92 16.40 10.09
C ARG A 153 -13.76 16.61 8.84
N TYR A 154 -14.11 15.54 8.16
CA TYR A 154 -14.86 15.57 6.91
C TYR A 154 -16.31 15.14 7.08
N ASP A 155 -16.81 15.07 8.32
CA ASP A 155 -18.22 14.80 8.66
C ASP A 155 -18.77 13.51 8.01
N PHE A 156 -18.03 12.40 8.18
CA PHE A 156 -18.43 11.10 7.67
C PHE A 156 -19.67 10.59 8.40
N GLU A 157 -20.68 10.15 7.65
CA GLU A 157 -21.83 9.44 8.22
C GLU A 157 -21.44 8.04 8.73
N HIS A 158 -22.33 7.43 9.51
CA HIS A 158 -22.10 6.07 10.01
C HIS A 158 -21.94 5.06 8.85
N ASN A 159 -20.79 4.38 8.80
CA ASN A 159 -20.37 3.46 7.73
C ASN A 159 -20.12 4.13 6.36
N GLU A 160 -20.05 5.45 6.29
CA GLU A 160 -19.57 6.14 5.10
C GLU A 160 -18.11 5.75 4.80
N ARG A 161 -17.75 5.65 3.52
CA ARG A 161 -16.40 5.27 3.09
C ARG A 161 -15.92 6.20 1.99
N LEU A 162 -14.65 6.56 2.06
CA LEU A 162 -13.99 7.34 1.02
C LEU A 162 -14.08 6.57 -0.30
N THR A 163 -14.81 7.14 -1.26
CA THR A 163 -15.15 6.46 -2.51
C THR A 163 -14.50 7.13 -3.70
N LEU A 164 -13.88 6.33 -4.55
CA LEU A 164 -13.19 6.74 -5.77
C LEU A 164 -13.86 6.06 -6.96
N GLU A 165 -14.10 6.82 -8.03
CA GLU A 165 -14.39 6.25 -9.34
C GLU A 165 -13.11 5.65 -9.90
N VAL A 166 -13.20 4.46 -10.47
CA VAL A 166 -12.07 3.69 -11.02
C VAL A 166 -12.19 3.65 -12.54
N ARG A 167 -11.10 3.99 -13.22
CA ARG A 167 -10.98 3.94 -14.69
C ARG A 167 -9.75 3.12 -15.07
N GLY A 168 -9.90 2.24 -16.05
CA GLY A 168 -8.79 1.44 -16.58
C GLY A 168 -9.26 0.16 -17.26
N ASN A 169 -8.33 -0.61 -17.80
CA ASN A 169 -8.61 -1.92 -18.40
C ASN A 169 -7.98 -3.02 -17.54
N PRO A 170 -8.77 -3.87 -16.86
CA PRO A 170 -8.24 -4.93 -16.03
C PRO A 170 -7.52 -5.97 -16.90
N ASN A 171 -6.41 -6.52 -16.40
CA ASN A 171 -5.67 -7.60 -17.08
C ASN A 171 -6.34 -8.98 -16.91
N TYR A 172 -7.61 -9.03 -16.50
CA TYR A 172 -8.40 -10.25 -16.35
C TYR A 172 -9.71 -10.17 -17.14
N THR A 173 -10.17 -11.31 -17.65
CA THR A 173 -11.45 -11.42 -18.34
C THR A 173 -12.59 -11.33 -17.34
N VAL A 174 -13.43 -10.31 -17.48
CA VAL A 174 -14.64 -10.14 -16.68
C VAL A 174 -15.68 -11.14 -17.22
N HIS A 175 -15.97 -12.20 -16.47
CA HIS A 175 -17.11 -13.06 -16.77
C HIS A 175 -18.33 -12.49 -16.07
N SER A 176 -19.22 -11.84 -16.82
CA SER A 176 -20.50 -11.36 -16.30
C SER A 176 -21.39 -12.55 -15.93
N VAL A 177 -21.43 -12.88 -14.65
CA VAL A 177 -22.50 -13.72 -14.09
C VAL A 177 -23.48 -12.77 -13.43
N LYS A 178 -24.66 -12.62 -14.03
CA LYS A 178 -25.78 -11.85 -13.48
C LYS A 178 -25.91 -12.10 -11.97
N GLY A 179 -25.63 -11.06 -11.17
CA GLY A 179 -25.87 -11.06 -9.72
C GLY A 179 -24.65 -11.22 -8.81
N LEU A 180 -23.41 -11.37 -9.33
CA LEU A 180 -22.18 -11.27 -8.53
C LEU A 180 -21.00 -10.83 -9.43
N ASN A 181 -20.75 -9.52 -9.54
CA ASN A 181 -19.52 -8.98 -10.13
C ASN A 181 -18.44 -8.85 -9.05
N VAL A 182 -17.95 -10.00 -8.59
CA VAL A 182 -16.76 -10.06 -7.74
C VAL A 182 -15.56 -10.34 -8.65
N PRO A 183 -14.41 -9.63 -8.51
CA PRO A 183 -13.17 -10.03 -9.18
C PRO A 183 -12.94 -11.53 -8.97
N PRO A 184 -12.54 -12.31 -9.99
CA PRO A 184 -12.55 -13.76 -9.90
C PRO A 184 -11.68 -14.26 -8.72
N ARG A 185 -12.42 -14.71 -7.69
CA ARG A 185 -12.05 -15.45 -6.46
C ARG A 185 -11.61 -14.65 -5.22
N SER A 186 -12.59 -14.09 -4.52
CA SER A 186 -12.74 -14.26 -3.07
C SER A 186 -13.68 -15.44 -2.78
N ARG A 187 -13.15 -16.64 -2.49
CA ARG A 187 -13.91 -17.71 -1.85
C ARG A 187 -13.00 -18.38 -0.83
N SER A 188 -13.27 -18.13 0.45
CA SER A 188 -12.65 -18.86 1.55
C SER A 188 -13.10 -20.32 1.51
N TYR A 189 -12.16 -21.24 1.34
CA TYR A 189 -12.26 -22.57 1.96
C TYR A 189 -11.14 -22.66 3.00
N PRO A 190 -11.40 -23.25 4.18
CA PRO A 190 -10.34 -23.52 5.14
C PRO A 190 -9.52 -24.68 4.57
N ASN A 191 -8.34 -24.40 4.02
CA ASN A 191 -7.37 -25.45 3.73
C ASN A 191 -6.19 -25.32 4.70
N ARG A 192 -6.05 -26.31 5.57
CA ARG A 192 -5.01 -26.43 6.59
C ARG A 192 -3.65 -26.85 6.04
N ASP A 193 -3.55 -27.22 4.77
CA ASP A 193 -2.32 -27.74 4.19
C ASP A 193 -2.08 -27.13 2.80
N ALA A 194 -1.40 -25.99 2.74
CA ALA A 194 -0.80 -25.48 1.52
C ALA A 194 0.27 -24.41 1.86
N GLU A 195 1.51 -24.87 1.96
CA GLU A 195 2.70 -24.05 1.83
C GLU A 195 2.68 -23.32 0.46
N SER A 196 3.19 -22.10 0.42
CA SER A 196 3.53 -21.29 -0.78
C SER A 196 2.47 -20.40 -1.48
N TRP A 197 2.59 -19.09 -1.21
CA TRP A 197 2.54 -17.92 -2.12
C TRP A 197 1.46 -17.80 -3.21
N ALA A 198 0.58 -16.79 -3.10
CA ALA A 198 0.57 -15.59 -3.97
C ALA A 198 -0.72 -14.74 -3.82
N LEU A 199 -0.59 -13.47 -4.26
CA LEU A 199 -1.64 -12.57 -4.79
C LEU A 199 -2.18 -11.48 -3.85
N GLN A 200 -1.37 -10.44 -3.67
CA GLN A 200 -1.86 -9.09 -3.36
C GLN A 200 -1.50 -8.22 -4.57
N ALA A 201 -2.48 -7.80 -5.37
CA ALA A 201 -2.27 -6.69 -6.30
C ALA A 201 -2.40 -5.40 -5.47
N PRO A 202 -1.32 -4.64 -5.23
CA PRO A 202 -1.47 -3.32 -4.64
C PRO A 202 -2.21 -2.44 -5.66
N VAL A 203 -3.32 -1.83 -5.28
CA VAL A 203 -3.81 -0.67 -6.02
C VAL A 203 -2.82 0.45 -5.72
N ARG A 204 -1.95 0.74 -6.67
CA ARG A 204 -1.07 1.92 -6.60
C ARG A 204 -1.90 3.10 -7.08
N LEU A 205 -2.40 3.91 -6.16
CA LEU A 205 -3.05 5.18 -6.49
C LEU A 205 -1.94 6.16 -6.89
N SER A 206 -1.60 6.24 -8.17
CA SER A 206 -0.73 7.30 -8.70
C SER A 206 -1.63 8.45 -9.13
N ASN A 207 -1.55 9.58 -8.42
CA ASN A 207 -2.17 10.82 -8.89
C ASN A 207 -1.23 11.48 -9.91
N GLU A 208 -1.59 11.47 -11.20
CA GLU A 208 -0.92 12.26 -12.23
C GLU A 208 -1.44 13.72 -12.28
N SER A 209 -2.36 14.11 -11.39
CA SER A 209 -2.82 15.48 -11.29
C SER A 209 -1.85 16.28 -10.41
N THR A 210 -1.01 17.08 -11.07
CA THR A 210 -0.18 18.13 -10.48
C THR A 210 -1.00 18.93 -9.45
N PHE A 211 -0.78 18.70 -8.16
CA PHE A 211 -1.22 19.63 -7.11
C PHE A 211 -0.33 20.86 -7.25
N GLN A 212 -0.81 21.91 -7.92
CA GLN A 212 -0.20 23.23 -7.81
C GLN A 212 -0.64 23.82 -6.47
N ALA A 213 0.35 24.13 -5.64
CA ALA A 213 0.21 24.86 -4.37
C ALA A 213 -0.22 26.31 -4.61
#